data_AF-A0A3N4LST7-F1
#
_entry.id   AF-A0A3N4LST7-F1
#
_cell.length_a   1.000
_cell.length_b   1.000
_cell.length_c   1.000
_cell.angle_alpha   90.00
_cell.angle_beta   90.00
_cell.angle_gamma   90.00
#
_symmetry.space_group_name_H-M   'P 1'
#
loop_
_entity.id
_entity.type
_entity.pdbx_description
1 polymer ?
#
loop_
_entity_poly.entity_id
_entity_poly.type
_entity_poly.pdbx_seq_one_letter_code
_entity_poly.pdbx_strand_id
1 'polypeptide(L)'
;MLPFMFVGAIPSDRFVLDKKGRFEYYGREKFRDLYEAVKSMRFQGTRKYFLHRTHSAGKSYILAALTCLLFVEGVKIVYLPDCPEMLCDSFRYLQSALCLTFTGTGQHYEQSLSSAESTEDLISFCGARSTESIRLVFIIDQINALDPKDEKSDRFPLDIKRSVRALLDTAISSHMKLSSSSGNYLHALHDIYRQTGEERLSLYGGLTEVHIILCPFHMKLFTQEMAM
;
A
#
# COMPACT_ATOMS: atom_id res chain seq x y z
N MET A 1 8.51 5.55 25.57
CA MET A 1 9.16 5.85 24.29
C MET A 1 10.11 4.71 23.97
N LEU A 2 9.93 4.00 22.85
CA LEU A 2 10.96 3.10 22.31
C LEU A 2 12.03 3.97 21.63
N PRO A 3 13.33 3.70 21.83
CA PRO A 3 14.38 4.47 21.18
C PRO A 3 14.30 4.23 19.66
N PHE A 4 13.86 5.26 18.95
CA PHE A 4 13.99 5.33 17.50
C PHE A 4 15.32 5.99 17.20
N MET A 5 16.33 5.17 16.90
CA MET A 5 17.48 5.39 16.01
C MET A 5 18.50 4.32 16.39
N PHE A 6 18.64 3.33 15.51
CA PHE A 6 19.70 2.33 15.57
C PHE A 6 21.04 3.04 15.34
N VAL A 7 22.02 2.79 16.21
CA VAL A 7 23.36 3.39 16.19
C VAL A 7 24.36 2.55 15.38
N GLY A 8 23.94 1.42 14.80
CA GLY A 8 24.77 0.60 13.92
C GLY A 8 24.76 1.10 12.46
N ALA A 9 25.51 0.41 11.60
CA ALA A 9 25.59 0.75 10.18
C ALA A 9 24.19 0.69 9.54
N ILE A 10 23.66 1.86 9.17
CA ILE A 10 22.48 1.96 8.32
C ILE A 10 22.93 1.51 6.92
N PRO A 11 22.24 0.56 6.26
CA PRO A 11 22.55 0.21 4.89
C PRO A 11 22.54 1.50 4.05
N SER A 12 23.68 1.86 3.46
CA SER A 12 23.80 3.05 2.59
C SER A 12 22.92 2.89 1.35
N ASP A 13 22.71 1.64 0.96
CA ASP A 13 22.14 1.23 -0.32
C ASP A 13 20.74 0.63 -0.10
N ARG A 14 19.87 1.41 0.56
CA ARG A 14 18.49 1.01 0.87
C ARG A 14 17.77 0.58 -0.41
N PHE A 15 17.32 -0.67 -0.45
CA PHE A 15 16.61 -1.30 -1.58
C PHE A 15 17.46 -1.61 -2.83
N VAL A 16 18.79 -1.55 -2.76
CA VAL A 16 19.64 -2.07 -3.84
C VAL A 16 19.54 -3.59 -3.85
N LEU A 17 19.20 -4.12 -5.03
CA LEU A 17 19.14 -5.56 -5.25
C LEU A 17 20.56 -6.11 -5.45
N ASP A 18 20.90 -7.16 -4.72
CA ASP A 18 22.12 -7.92 -4.94
C ASP A 18 22.01 -8.77 -6.23
N LYS A 19 23.10 -9.45 -6.59
CA LYS A 19 23.16 -10.32 -7.78
C LYS A 19 22.15 -11.47 -7.79
N LYS A 20 21.49 -11.73 -6.65
CA LYS A 20 20.45 -12.76 -6.47
C LYS A 20 19.06 -12.13 -6.32
N GLY A 21 18.89 -10.84 -6.64
CA GLY A 21 17.64 -10.11 -6.50
C GLY A 21 17.24 -9.87 -5.04
N ARG A 22 18.16 -9.95 -4.08
CA ARG A 22 17.83 -9.77 -2.66
C ARG A 22 18.09 -8.33 -2.28
N PHE A 23 17.27 -7.75 -1.41
CA PHE A 23 17.64 -6.51 -0.73
C PHE A 23 17.66 -6.76 0.77
N GLU A 24 18.60 -6.11 1.44
CA GLU A 24 18.64 -6.11 2.89
C GLU A 24 17.57 -5.17 3.43
N TYR A 25 16.66 -5.75 4.21
CA TYR A 25 15.60 -5.01 4.87
C TYR A 25 15.85 -5.03 6.37
N TYR A 26 16.23 -3.88 6.90
CA TYR A 26 16.34 -3.70 8.33
C TYR A 26 15.05 -3.05 8.84
N GLY A 27 14.16 -3.86 9.39
CA GLY A 27 12.85 -3.38 9.81
C GLY A 27 12.15 -4.34 10.75
N ARG A 28 10.83 -4.47 10.62
CA ARG A 28 10.04 -5.30 11.55
C ARG A 28 9.78 -6.68 10.95
N GLU A 29 9.85 -7.70 11.81
CA GLU A 29 9.62 -9.13 11.51
C GLU A 29 8.41 -9.39 10.61
N LYS A 30 7.33 -8.66 10.87
CA LYS A 30 6.04 -8.78 10.17
C LYS A 30 6.05 -8.36 8.69
N PHE A 31 7.18 -7.92 8.14
CA PHE A 31 7.27 -7.62 6.72
C PHE A 31 6.99 -8.86 5.86
N ARG A 32 7.53 -10.03 6.22
CA ARG A 32 7.29 -11.28 5.48
C ARG A 32 5.81 -11.64 5.49
N ASP A 33 5.18 -11.66 6.66
CA ASP A 33 3.74 -11.94 6.81
C ASP A 33 2.90 -10.99 5.96
N LEU A 34 3.26 -9.70 5.92
CA LEU A 34 2.56 -8.70 5.12
C LEU A 34 2.72 -8.95 3.62
N TYR A 35 3.94 -9.28 3.18
CA TYR A 35 4.22 -9.63 1.80
C TYR A 35 3.45 -10.89 1.39
N GLU A 36 3.51 -11.96 2.18
CA GLU A 36 2.77 -13.20 1.94
C GLU A 36 1.26 -12.99 1.95
N ALA A 37 0.74 -12.13 2.82
CA ALA A 37 -0.66 -11.74 2.81
C ALA A 37 -1.04 -11.06 1.49
N VAL A 38 -0.22 -10.14 0.96
CA VAL A 38 -0.46 -9.50 -0.34
C VAL A 38 -0.37 -10.49 -1.50
N LYS A 39 0.61 -11.39 -1.49
CA LYS A 39 0.79 -12.40 -2.55
C LYS A 39 -0.28 -13.49 -2.53
N SER A 40 -0.80 -13.82 -1.36
CA SER A 40 -1.89 -14.81 -1.21
C SER A 40 -3.26 -14.23 -1.52
N MET A 41 -3.38 -12.91 -1.75
CA MET A 41 -4.62 -12.29 -2.20
C MET A 41 -5.05 -12.88 -3.55
N ARG A 42 -6.04 -13.79 -3.49
CA ARG A 42 -6.75 -14.28 -4.66
C ARG A 42 -7.99 -13.43 -4.85
N PHE A 43 -8.17 -12.92 -6.06
CA PHE A 43 -9.40 -12.21 -6.44
C PHE A 43 -10.56 -13.22 -6.50
N GLN A 44 -11.41 -13.21 -5.47
CA GLN A 44 -12.71 -13.89 -5.42
C GLN A 44 -13.78 -12.86 -5.04
N GLY A 45 -13.78 -11.70 -5.72
CA GLY A 45 -14.49 -10.48 -5.32
C GLY A 45 -13.56 -9.39 -4.78
N THR A 46 -14.10 -8.21 -4.47
CA THR A 46 -13.37 -7.06 -3.92
C THR A 46 -12.89 -7.37 -2.50
N ARG A 47 -11.68 -7.90 -2.34
CA ARG A 47 -11.06 -8.11 -1.02
C ARG A 47 -10.28 -6.87 -0.60
N LYS A 48 -10.62 -6.36 0.58
CA LYS A 48 -10.00 -5.19 1.20
C LYS A 48 -9.19 -5.68 2.40
N TYR A 49 -7.93 -5.30 2.53
CA TYR A 49 -7.10 -5.63 3.68
C TYR A 49 -6.79 -4.38 4.49
N PHE A 50 -6.91 -4.50 5.81
CA PHE A 50 -6.72 -3.40 6.74
C PHE A 50 -5.52 -3.64 7.67
N LEU A 51 -4.48 -2.84 7.51
CA LEU A 51 -3.29 -2.89 8.33
C LEU A 51 -3.45 -1.98 9.55
N HIS A 52 -3.93 -2.55 10.66
CA HIS A 52 -4.11 -1.79 11.91
C HIS A 52 -2.90 -1.91 12.83
N ARG A 53 -2.46 -0.79 13.41
CA ARG A 53 -1.49 -0.81 14.52
C ARG A 53 -1.74 0.33 15.51
N THR A 54 -1.59 0.01 16.79
CA THR A 54 -1.99 0.79 17.97
C THR A 54 -1.03 1.93 18.35
N HIS A 55 0.28 1.89 18.08
CA HIS A 55 1.13 3.08 18.23
C HIS A 55 2.53 2.96 17.59
N SER A 56 3.01 4.12 17.08
CA SER A 56 4.38 4.58 16.75
C SER A 56 5.34 3.78 15.83
N ALA A 57 5.92 4.56 14.89
CA ALA A 57 7.13 4.41 14.06
C ALA A 57 7.27 3.20 13.11
N GLY A 58 7.39 3.48 11.80
CA GLY A 58 7.85 2.53 10.77
C GLY A 58 6.77 1.86 9.90
N LYS A 59 5.49 2.26 9.97
CA LYS A 59 4.45 1.71 9.08
C LYS A 59 4.64 2.18 7.64
N SER A 60 4.81 3.48 7.45
CA SER A 60 5.10 4.11 6.16
C SER A 60 6.36 3.50 5.54
N TYR A 61 7.37 3.20 6.36
CA TYR A 61 8.59 2.52 5.90
C TYR A 61 8.32 1.08 5.44
N ILE A 62 7.56 0.28 6.22
CA ILE A 62 7.16 -1.09 5.82
C ILE A 62 6.33 -1.06 4.52
N LEU A 63 5.36 -0.16 4.43
CA LEU A 63 4.51 -0.03 3.24
C LEU A 63 5.31 0.45 2.03
N ALA A 64 6.20 1.43 2.19
CA ALA A 64 7.07 1.88 1.10
C ALA A 64 7.99 0.75 0.63
N ALA A 65 8.62 0.02 1.55
CA ALA A 65 9.44 -1.14 1.23
C ALA A 65 8.65 -2.23 0.49
N LEU A 66 7.42 -2.50 0.92
CA LEU A 66 6.51 -3.44 0.27
C LEU A 66 6.11 -2.96 -1.13
N THR A 67 5.79 -1.68 -1.27
CA THR A 67 5.48 -1.04 -2.56
C THR A 67 6.65 -1.22 -3.53
N CYS A 68 7.86 -0.84 -3.13
CA CYS A 68 9.06 -1.01 -3.95
C CYS A 68 9.25 -2.46 -4.37
N LEU A 69 9.08 -3.39 -3.44
CA LEU A 69 9.22 -4.81 -3.68
C LEU A 69 8.27 -5.32 -4.76
N LEU A 70 7.00 -5.00 -4.61
CA LEU A 70 5.96 -5.46 -5.53
C LEU A 70 6.04 -4.75 -6.89
N PHE A 71 6.54 -3.51 -6.96
CA PHE A 71 6.87 -2.84 -8.22
C PHE A 71 7.93 -3.63 -9.01
N VAL A 72 9.00 -4.08 -8.34
CA VAL A 72 10.06 -4.91 -8.96
C VAL A 72 9.48 -6.23 -9.48
N GLU A 73 8.49 -6.80 -8.80
CA GLU A 73 7.78 -8.01 -9.23
C GLU A 73 6.76 -7.77 -10.36
N GLY A 74 6.61 -6.54 -10.83
CA GLY A 74 5.69 -6.18 -11.91
C GLY A 74 4.22 -6.06 -11.49
N VAL A 75 3.94 -6.01 -10.18
CA VAL A 75 2.58 -5.78 -9.66
C VAL A 75 2.18 -4.32 -9.94
N LYS A 76 0.94 -4.12 -10.41
CA LYS A 76 0.40 -2.78 -10.68
C LYS A 76 -0.05 -2.10 -9.39
N ILE A 77 0.84 -1.35 -8.76
CA ILE A 77 0.57 -0.68 -7.49
C ILE A 77 0.25 0.79 -7.66
N VAL A 78 -0.88 1.18 -7.11
CA VAL A 78 -1.22 2.59 -6.88
C VAL A 78 -0.88 2.93 -5.43
N TYR A 79 0.27 3.58 -5.21
CA TYR A 79 0.75 3.92 -3.87
C TYR A 79 0.35 5.34 -3.46
N LEU A 80 -0.35 5.46 -2.33
CA LEU A 80 -0.86 6.71 -1.77
C LEU A 80 -0.27 6.90 -0.36
N PRO A 81 0.94 7.47 -0.21
CA PRO A 81 1.64 7.58 1.07
C PRO A 81 1.09 8.64 2.05
N ASP A 82 0.40 9.65 1.56
CA ASP A 82 -0.08 10.80 2.33
C ASP A 82 -1.53 11.13 1.95
N CYS A 83 -2.50 10.48 2.60
CA CYS A 83 -3.91 10.81 2.42
C CYS A 83 -4.27 12.28 2.76
N PRO A 84 -3.65 12.94 3.76
CA PRO A 84 -3.84 14.37 3.96
C PRO A 84 -3.53 15.22 2.72
N GLU A 85 -2.44 14.95 2.00
CA GLU A 85 -2.09 15.71 0.79
C GLU A 85 -3.14 15.56 -0.32
N MET A 86 -3.74 14.36 -0.43
CA MET A 86 -4.83 14.09 -1.37
C MET A 86 -6.11 14.90 -1.08
N LEU A 87 -6.27 15.44 0.14
CA LEU A 87 -7.38 16.36 0.46
C LEU A 87 -7.17 17.77 -0.13
N CYS A 88 -5.94 18.14 -0.49
CA CYS A 88 -5.62 19.42 -1.13
C CYS A 88 -5.94 19.39 -2.63
N ASP A 89 -5.51 18.34 -3.33
CA ASP A 89 -5.76 18.14 -4.78
C ASP A 89 -5.87 16.64 -5.07
N SER A 90 -7.10 16.12 -4.99
CA SER A 90 -7.36 14.70 -5.16
C SER A 90 -7.09 14.22 -6.59
N PHE A 91 -7.31 15.09 -7.59
CA PHE A 91 -7.11 14.77 -8.99
C PHE A 91 -5.62 14.59 -9.30
N ARG A 92 -4.79 15.59 -9.04
CA ARG A 92 -3.35 15.52 -9.36
C ARG A 92 -2.62 14.47 -8.55
N TYR A 93 -3.02 14.31 -7.29
CA TYR A 93 -2.42 13.30 -6.42
C TYR A 93 -2.70 11.88 -6.94
N LEU A 94 -3.96 11.57 -7.28
CA LEU A 94 -4.32 10.26 -7.83
C LEU A 94 -3.74 10.05 -9.23
N GLN A 95 -3.77 11.06 -10.09
CA GLN A 95 -3.17 11.01 -11.43
C GLN A 95 -1.68 10.67 -11.35
N SER A 96 -0.93 11.33 -10.45
CA SER A 96 0.51 11.08 -10.27
C SER A 96 0.79 9.65 -9.82
N ALA A 97 0.00 9.12 -8.87
CA ALA A 97 0.13 7.74 -8.42
C ALA A 97 -0.17 6.73 -9.53
N LEU A 98 -1.18 6.98 -10.36
CA LEU A 98 -1.49 6.15 -11.52
C LEU A 98 -0.39 6.23 -12.60
N CYS A 99 0.15 7.41 -12.88
CA CYS A 99 1.27 7.56 -13.82
C CYS A 99 2.47 6.74 -13.37
N LEU A 100 2.82 6.79 -12.08
CA LEU A 100 3.89 5.95 -11.51
C LEU A 100 3.59 4.45 -11.70
N THR A 101 2.34 4.04 -11.49
CA THR A 101 1.89 2.65 -11.65
C THR A 101 2.12 2.11 -13.07
N PHE A 102 1.92 2.96 -14.06
CA PHE A 102 1.93 2.58 -15.48
C PHE A 102 3.18 3.01 -16.26
N THR A 103 4.13 3.64 -15.58
CA THR A 103 5.39 4.09 -16.19
C THR A 103 6.11 2.93 -16.88
N GLY A 104 6.40 3.10 -18.18
CA GLY A 104 7.16 2.11 -18.96
C GLY A 104 6.37 0.85 -19.33
N THR A 105 5.04 0.86 -19.19
CA THR A 105 4.20 -0.34 -19.42
C THR A 105 3.34 -0.27 -20.67
N GLY A 106 3.31 0.91 -21.32
CA GLY A 106 2.64 1.13 -22.60
C GLY A 106 2.32 2.61 -22.81
N GLN A 107 2.62 3.12 -24.01
CA GLN A 107 2.41 4.53 -24.34
C GLN A 107 0.95 4.97 -24.25
N HIS A 108 0.01 4.05 -24.49
CA HIS A 108 -1.43 4.36 -24.43
C HIS A 108 -1.93 4.63 -23.00
N TYR A 109 -1.37 3.97 -21.98
CA TYR A 109 -1.73 4.25 -20.59
C TYR A 109 -1.23 5.62 -20.15
N GLU A 110 0.01 5.96 -20.51
CA GLU A 110 0.61 7.27 -20.21
C GLU A 110 -0.16 8.39 -20.91
N GLN A 111 -0.51 8.20 -22.18
CA GLN A 111 -1.34 9.16 -22.93
C GLN A 111 -2.70 9.34 -22.28
N SER A 112 -3.42 8.24 -21.98
CA SER A 112 -4.74 8.31 -21.36
C SER A 112 -4.73 8.99 -19.99
N LEU A 113 -3.68 8.80 -19.19
CA LEU A 113 -3.54 9.48 -17.91
C LEU A 113 -3.17 10.95 -18.08
N SER A 114 -2.32 11.28 -19.07
CA SER A 114 -1.93 12.67 -19.35
C SER A 114 -3.09 13.51 -19.90
N SER A 115 -4.03 12.87 -20.60
CA SER A 115 -5.23 13.52 -21.17
C SER A 115 -6.43 13.53 -20.22
N ALA A 116 -6.32 12.91 -19.03
CA ALA A 116 -7.37 12.99 -18.03
C ALA A 116 -7.50 14.44 -17.53
N GLU A 117 -8.73 14.92 -17.36
CA GLU A 117 -9.03 16.28 -16.91
C GLU A 117 -9.81 16.31 -15.60
N SER A 118 -10.35 15.16 -15.18
CA SER A 118 -11.23 15.04 -14.03
C SER A 118 -10.98 13.77 -13.20
N THR A 119 -11.49 13.76 -11.97
CA THR A 119 -11.49 12.57 -11.12
C THR A 119 -12.30 11.42 -11.71
N GLU A 120 -13.34 11.75 -12.47
CA GLU A 120 -14.22 10.83 -13.20
C GLU A 120 -13.46 10.08 -14.30
N ASP A 121 -12.53 10.77 -14.99
CA ASP A 121 -11.64 10.14 -15.95
C ASP A 121 -10.71 9.13 -15.29
N LEU A 122 -10.16 9.47 -14.10
CA LEU A 122 -9.30 8.56 -13.34
C LEU A 122 -10.06 7.34 -12.81
N ILE A 123 -11.31 7.53 -12.37
CA ILE A 123 -12.20 6.42 -11.99
C ILE A 123 -12.46 5.52 -13.20
N SER A 124 -12.80 6.11 -14.34
CA SER A 124 -13.07 5.37 -15.58
C SER A 124 -11.83 4.61 -16.06
N PHE A 125 -10.65 5.22 -15.95
CA PHE A 125 -9.37 4.59 -16.21
C PHE A 125 -9.16 3.37 -15.31
N CYS A 126 -9.37 3.50 -14.00
CA CYS A 126 -9.27 2.38 -13.06
C CYS A 126 -10.26 1.27 -13.40
N GLY A 127 -11.51 1.62 -13.71
CA GLY A 127 -12.54 0.65 -14.10
C GLY A 127 -12.17 -0.14 -15.35
N ALA A 128 -11.67 0.54 -16.39
CA ALA A 128 -11.25 -0.08 -17.65
C ALA A 128 -10.13 -1.13 -17.46
N ARG A 129 -9.19 -0.88 -16.53
CA ARG A 129 -8.14 -1.86 -16.19
C ARG A 129 -8.70 -3.18 -15.70
N SER A 130 -9.81 -3.15 -14.95
CA SER A 130 -10.46 -4.38 -14.49
C SER A 130 -10.98 -5.23 -15.66
N THR A 131 -11.56 -4.59 -16.68
CA THR A 131 -12.02 -5.24 -17.92
C THR A 131 -10.85 -5.82 -18.73
N GLU A 132 -9.70 -5.16 -18.72
CA GLU A 132 -8.45 -5.64 -19.35
C GLU A 132 -7.75 -6.76 -18.55
N SER A 133 -8.37 -7.28 -17.49
CA SER A 133 -7.75 -8.23 -16.54
C SER A 133 -6.50 -7.70 -15.85
N ILE A 134 -6.30 -6.38 -15.84
CA ILE A 134 -5.28 -5.70 -15.06
C ILE A 134 -5.85 -5.41 -13.68
N ARG A 135 -5.21 -5.98 -12.67
CA ARG A 135 -5.60 -5.81 -11.27
C ARG A 135 -4.67 -4.81 -10.60
N LEU A 136 -5.23 -3.72 -10.11
CA LEU A 136 -4.51 -2.72 -9.34
C LEU A 136 -4.49 -3.13 -7.85
N VAL A 137 -3.40 -2.77 -7.18
CA VAL A 137 -3.27 -2.87 -5.73
C VAL A 137 -3.07 -1.47 -5.17
N PHE A 138 -4.10 -0.95 -4.51
CA PHE A 138 -4.05 0.33 -3.84
C PHE A 138 -3.41 0.16 -2.48
N ILE A 139 -2.23 0.74 -2.28
CA ILE A 139 -1.55 0.79 -0.99
C ILE A 139 -1.72 2.20 -0.43
N ILE A 140 -2.50 2.33 0.63
CA ILE A 140 -2.95 3.63 1.17
C ILE A 140 -2.43 3.81 2.58
N ASP A 141 -1.57 4.80 2.81
CA ASP A 141 -1.09 5.12 4.16
C ASP A 141 -1.85 6.32 4.75
N GLN A 142 -1.92 6.39 6.07
CA GLN A 142 -2.60 7.45 6.82
C GLN A 142 -4.09 7.63 6.47
N ILE A 143 -4.81 6.55 6.13
CA ILE A 143 -6.22 6.60 5.67
C ILE A 143 -7.18 7.23 6.70
N ASN A 144 -6.79 7.25 7.97
CA ASN A 144 -7.52 7.96 9.04
C ASN A 144 -7.59 9.49 8.85
N ALA A 145 -6.82 10.07 7.93
CA ALA A 145 -6.99 11.47 7.56
C ALA A 145 -8.38 11.75 6.97
N LEU A 146 -8.98 10.75 6.32
CA LEU A 146 -10.30 10.86 5.72
C LEU A 146 -11.42 10.71 6.77
N ASP A 147 -11.14 10.21 7.97
CA ASP A 147 -12.17 10.00 8.99
C ASP A 147 -12.88 11.31 9.37
N PRO A 148 -14.20 11.26 9.55
CA PRO A 148 -14.92 12.39 10.10
C PRO A 148 -14.49 12.55 11.57
N LYS A 149 -13.63 13.52 11.84
CA LYS A 149 -13.40 14.03 13.21
C LYS A 149 -14.23 15.29 13.41
N ASP A 150 -14.36 15.68 14.67
CA ASP A 150 -15.13 16.85 15.08
C ASP A 150 -14.69 18.11 14.31
N GLU A 151 -15.61 18.75 13.59
CA GLU A 151 -15.38 19.86 12.64
C GLU A 151 -14.59 21.02 13.25
N LYS A 152 -14.72 21.20 14.57
CA LYS A 152 -14.12 22.33 15.31
C LYS A 152 -12.59 22.27 15.41
N SER A 153 -11.96 21.14 15.08
CA SER A 153 -10.51 20.94 15.24
C SER A 153 -9.80 20.40 14.00
N ASP A 154 -10.53 20.14 12.93
CA ASP A 154 -9.99 19.44 11.77
C ASP A 154 -9.45 20.43 10.72
N ARG A 155 -8.34 20.06 10.07
CA ARG A 155 -7.68 20.90 9.06
C ARG A 155 -8.51 21.02 7.78
N PHE A 156 -9.34 20.02 7.50
CA PHE A 156 -10.15 19.93 6.29
C PHE A 156 -11.63 19.72 6.62
N PRO A 157 -12.54 20.41 5.93
CA PRO A 157 -13.98 20.23 6.14
C PRO A 157 -14.47 18.84 5.73
N LEU A 158 -15.57 18.40 6.35
CA LEU A 158 -16.06 17.02 6.26
C LEU A 158 -16.55 16.63 4.87
N ASP A 159 -17.07 17.58 4.11
CA ASP A 159 -17.54 17.39 2.73
C ASP A 159 -16.38 16.97 1.81
N ILE A 160 -15.23 17.65 1.89
CA ILE A 160 -14.03 17.28 1.12
C ILE A 160 -13.58 15.86 1.47
N LYS A 161 -13.53 15.52 2.77
CA LYS A 161 -13.17 14.18 3.22
C LYS A 161 -14.12 13.10 2.70
N ARG A 162 -15.42 13.38 2.68
CA ARG A 162 -16.43 12.46 2.10
C ARG A 162 -16.24 12.30 0.60
N SER A 163 -16.02 13.40 -0.13
CA SER A 163 -15.80 13.37 -1.58
C SER A 163 -14.55 12.56 -1.95
N VAL A 164 -13.43 12.79 -1.26
CA VAL A 164 -12.19 12.03 -1.48
C VAL A 164 -12.33 10.56 -1.10
N ARG A 165 -13.08 10.24 -0.04
CA ARG A 165 -13.40 8.84 0.28
C ARG A 165 -14.24 8.18 -0.82
N ALA A 166 -15.30 8.85 -1.29
CA ALA A 166 -16.17 8.33 -2.34
C ALA A 166 -15.41 8.10 -3.65
N LEU A 167 -14.51 9.01 -4.01
CA LEU A 167 -13.56 8.87 -5.12
C LEU A 167 -12.75 7.57 -4.98
N LEU A 168 -12.08 7.38 -3.84
CA LEU A 168 -11.26 6.18 -3.59
C LEU A 168 -12.09 4.90 -3.62
N ASP A 169 -13.23 4.86 -2.93
CA ASP A 169 -14.07 3.67 -2.89
C ASP A 169 -14.56 3.26 -4.29
N THR A 170 -14.86 4.25 -5.14
CA THR A 170 -15.27 4.02 -6.53
C THR A 170 -14.10 3.52 -7.37
N ALA A 171 -12.94 4.18 -7.30
CA ALA A 171 -11.73 3.80 -8.04
C ALA A 171 -11.24 2.40 -7.65
N ILE A 172 -11.40 2.01 -6.38
CA ILE A 172 -10.95 0.72 -5.82
C ILE A 172 -11.97 -0.41 -6.00
N SER A 173 -13.22 -0.10 -6.36
CA SER A 173 -14.36 -1.02 -6.32
C SER A 173 -14.12 -2.40 -6.98
N SER A 174 -13.27 -2.47 -8.01
CA SER A 174 -12.92 -3.70 -8.74
C SER A 174 -11.46 -4.13 -8.58
N HIS A 175 -10.76 -3.56 -7.60
CA HIS A 175 -9.33 -3.73 -7.34
C HIS A 175 -9.05 -4.15 -5.90
N MET A 176 -7.77 -4.35 -5.56
CA MET A 176 -7.35 -4.73 -4.20
C MET A 176 -6.93 -3.49 -3.41
N LYS A 177 -7.18 -3.50 -2.11
CA LYS A 177 -6.82 -2.42 -1.17
C LYS A 177 -6.00 -2.97 -0.02
N LEU A 178 -4.88 -2.32 0.28
CA LEU A 178 -4.13 -2.44 1.52
C LEU A 178 -4.02 -1.06 2.14
N SER A 179 -4.69 -0.82 3.27
CA SER A 179 -4.67 0.50 3.91
C SER A 179 -4.05 0.46 5.30
N SER A 180 -3.30 1.49 5.69
CA SER A 180 -2.83 1.68 7.07
C SER A 180 -3.36 2.97 7.68
N SER A 181 -3.59 2.94 9.00
CA SER A 181 -4.00 4.08 9.81
C SER A 181 -3.21 4.16 11.11
N SER A 182 -3.07 5.36 11.69
CA SER A 182 -2.42 5.59 12.98
C SER A 182 -3.43 5.71 14.13
N GLY A 183 -3.75 4.61 14.84
CA GLY A 183 -4.66 4.62 16.00
C GLY A 183 -6.11 5.03 15.68
N ASN A 184 -7.08 4.52 16.44
CA ASN A 184 -8.52 4.87 16.40
C ASN A 184 -9.09 5.26 15.01
N TYR A 185 -8.94 4.40 14.01
CA TYR A 185 -9.67 4.53 12.75
C TYR A 185 -11.13 4.14 13.00
N LEU A 186 -12.01 5.14 13.14
CA LEU A 186 -13.43 4.95 13.50
C LEU A 186 -14.15 4.16 12.42
N HIS A 187 -13.76 4.34 11.16
CA HIS A 187 -14.32 3.56 10.06
C HIS A 187 -13.89 2.09 10.08
N ALA A 188 -12.69 1.70 10.54
CA ALA A 188 -12.39 0.27 10.75
C ALA A 188 -13.29 -0.33 11.82
N LEU A 189 -13.68 0.44 12.83
CA LEU A 189 -14.63 -0.06 13.84
C LEU A 189 -16.00 -0.30 13.20
N HIS A 190 -16.46 0.59 12.32
CA HIS A 190 -17.71 0.41 11.58
C HIS A 190 -17.63 -0.70 10.51
N ASP A 191 -16.49 -0.90 9.86
CA ASP A 191 -16.28 -1.93 8.83
C ASP A 191 -16.23 -3.33 9.45
N ILE A 192 -15.77 -3.48 10.71
CA ILE A 192 -15.91 -4.73 11.50
C ILE A 192 -17.38 -5.16 11.60
N TYR A 193 -18.30 -4.20 11.75
CA TYR A 193 -19.74 -4.49 11.82
C TYR A 193 -20.37 -4.77 10.44
N ARG A 194 -19.73 -4.39 9.33
CA ARG A 194 -20.32 -4.47 7.98
C ARG A 194 -19.99 -5.74 7.19
N GLN A 195 -19.35 -6.76 7.78
CA GLN A 195 -19.02 -8.04 7.08
C GLN A 195 -18.36 -7.84 5.69
N THR A 196 -17.44 -6.88 5.56
CA THR A 196 -16.87 -6.46 4.26
C THR A 196 -15.80 -7.39 3.68
N GLY A 197 -15.65 -8.62 4.21
CA GLY A 197 -14.57 -9.53 3.81
C GLY A 197 -13.17 -8.98 4.12
N GLU A 198 -13.08 -8.03 5.06
CA GLU A 198 -11.83 -7.35 5.41
C GLU A 198 -10.97 -8.17 6.36
N GLU A 199 -9.73 -8.45 5.97
CA GLU A 199 -8.74 -9.11 6.81
C GLU A 199 -7.82 -8.09 7.48
N ARG A 200 -7.65 -8.24 8.80
CA ARG A 200 -6.87 -7.32 9.62
C ARG A 200 -5.53 -7.91 10.00
N LEU A 201 -4.46 -7.30 9.50
CA LEU A 201 -3.10 -7.71 9.83
C LEU A 201 -2.58 -6.83 10.96
N SER A 202 -2.39 -7.43 12.14
CA SER A 202 -1.91 -6.73 13.32
C SER A 202 -0.39 -6.78 13.36
N LEU A 203 0.26 -5.64 13.11
CA LEU A 203 1.71 -5.57 13.12
C LEU A 203 2.26 -5.37 14.55
N TYR A 204 2.12 -6.35 15.44
CA TYR A 204 2.84 -6.37 16.72
C TYR A 204 4.22 -7.00 16.52
N GLY A 205 5.29 -6.38 17.01
CA GLY A 205 6.66 -6.89 16.85
C GLY A 205 7.74 -5.79 16.81
N GLY A 206 8.94 -6.12 17.30
CA GLY A 206 10.11 -5.26 17.37
C GLY A 206 10.88 -5.14 16.05
N LEU A 207 12.08 -4.54 16.11
CA LEU A 207 13.04 -4.57 15.00
C LEU A 207 13.73 -5.94 15.01
N THR A 208 13.76 -6.61 13.86
CA THR A 208 14.50 -7.85 13.64
C THR A 208 15.12 -7.80 12.24
N GLU A 209 16.27 -8.43 12.07
CA GLU A 209 16.89 -8.59 10.76
C GLU A 209 16.05 -9.56 9.93
N VAL A 210 15.64 -9.14 8.72
CA VAL A 210 14.84 -9.98 7.80
C VAL A 210 15.50 -9.97 6.43
N HIS A 211 15.89 -11.14 5.96
CA HIS A 211 16.37 -11.32 4.58
C HIS A 211 15.21 -11.74 3.67
N ILE A 212 15.05 -11.02 2.56
CA ILE A 212 14.02 -11.29 1.55
C ILE A 212 14.71 -11.69 0.25
N ILE A 213 14.29 -12.83 -0.30
CA ILE A 213 14.87 -13.39 -1.52
C ILE A 213 13.91 -13.15 -2.68
N LEU A 214 14.28 -12.35 -3.67
CA LEU A 214 13.51 -12.19 -4.90
C LEU A 214 14.17 -12.97 -6.02
N CYS A 215 13.79 -14.23 -6.16
CA CYS A 215 14.05 -14.95 -7.41
C CYS A 215 12.74 -15.13 -8.19
N PRO A 216 12.69 -14.66 -9.45
CA PRO A 216 11.69 -15.07 -10.41
C PRO A 216 12.16 -16.38 -11.08
N PHE A 217 11.30 -17.41 -11.03
CA PHE A 217 11.44 -18.72 -11.69
C PHE A 217 12.47 -19.73 -11.14
N HIS A 218 11.97 -20.95 -10.92
CA HIS A 218 12.59 -22.16 -10.35
C HIS A 218 12.85 -22.19 -8.83
N MET A 219 11.78 -22.59 -8.12
CA MET A 219 11.78 -23.05 -6.74
C MET A 219 12.61 -24.34 -6.59
N LYS A 220 13.72 -24.28 -5.85
CA LYS A 220 14.20 -25.39 -5.01
C LYS A 220 14.56 -24.83 -3.64
N LEU A 221 13.70 -25.13 -2.67
CA LEU A 221 14.02 -25.01 -1.25
C LEU A 221 15.07 -26.10 -0.93
N PHE A 222 16.27 -25.69 -0.56
CA PHE A 222 17.18 -26.54 0.20
C PHE A 222 17.23 -26.00 1.62
N THR A 223 16.58 -26.71 2.53
CA THR A 223 16.96 -26.73 3.95
C THR A 223 18.31 -27.43 4.04
N GLN A 224 19.34 -26.74 4.50
CA GLN A 224 20.55 -27.40 4.97
C GLN A 224 20.54 -27.30 6.50
N GLU A 225 20.28 -28.44 7.14
CA GLU A 225 20.50 -28.64 8.57
C GLU A 225 21.95 -28.32 8.90
N MET A 226 22.16 -27.60 10.00
CA MET A 226 23.47 -27.47 10.62
C MET A 226 23.90 -28.86 11.12
N ALA A 227 24.93 -29.42 10.50
CA ALA A 227 25.70 -30.50 11.08
C ALA A 227 27.00 -29.91 11.66
N MET A 228 27.05 -29.90 13.00
CA MET A 228 28.16 -29.66 13.95
C MET A 228 29.03 -28.42 13.77
#